data_AF-A0A0U3JY93-F1
#
_entry.id   AF-A0A0U3JY93-F1
#
_cell.length_a   1.000
_cell.length_b   1.000
_cell.length_c   1.000
_cell.angle_alpha   90.00
_cell.angle_beta   90.00
_cell.angle_gamma   90.00
#
_symmetry.space_group_name_H-M   'P 1'
#
loop_
_entity.id
_entity.type
_entity.pdbx_description
1 polymer ?
#
loop_
_entity_poly.entity_id
_entity_poly.type
_entity_poly.pdbx_seq_one_letter_code
_entity_poly.pdbx_strand_id
1 'polypeptide(L)'
;MSQPVFGHVGSYRPGDTFRNRIDLSLSGVHRPRRTGVCGTQLLGAESIVLAGQYEEDDFGEDEILYSGNGGRDPKTGRQIMDQMATTGILALLKSIETKLPVRVMRKVPAEGDGLDVYRYEGLYQVVDFTYGPGKSGFQVYVFRLRPIF
;
A
#
# COMPACT_ATOMS: atom_id res chain seq x y z
N MET A 1 6.85 -17.40 12.29
CA MET A 1 6.48 -16.31 11.37
C MET A 1 7.38 -16.41 10.16
N SER A 2 6.89 -16.22 8.93
CA SER A 2 7.75 -16.21 7.75
C SER A 2 8.72 -15.02 7.80
N GLN A 3 9.95 -15.20 7.31
CA GLN A 3 10.89 -14.09 7.20
C GLN A 3 10.33 -13.00 6.27
N PRO A 4 10.68 -11.72 6.51
CA PRO A 4 10.35 -10.63 5.59
C PRO A 4 10.97 -10.87 4.21
N VAL A 5 10.22 -10.60 3.15
CA VAL A 5 10.71 -10.73 1.78
C VAL A 5 10.53 -9.40 1.05
N PHE A 6 11.63 -8.87 0.52
CA PHE A 6 11.64 -7.69 -0.34
C PHE A 6 11.84 -8.13 -1.80
N GLY A 7 11.16 -7.45 -2.73
CA GLY A 7 11.16 -7.82 -4.14
C GLY A 7 10.08 -8.85 -4.49
N HIS A 8 10.28 -9.59 -5.59
CA HIS A 8 9.30 -10.59 -6.04
C HIS A 8 9.21 -11.77 -5.07
N VAL A 9 8.02 -12.37 -4.98
CA VAL A 9 7.75 -13.58 -4.20
C VAL A 9 7.46 -14.73 -5.16
N GLY A 10 8.21 -15.83 -5.05
CA GLY A 10 8.03 -17.00 -5.92
C GLY A 10 8.11 -16.66 -7.42
N SER A 11 7.19 -17.23 -8.19
CA SER A 11 7.07 -17.00 -9.63
C SER A 11 6.20 -15.79 -9.98
N TYR A 12 5.62 -15.07 -9.01
CA TYR A 12 4.66 -14.01 -9.31
C TYR A 12 5.32 -12.78 -9.96
N ARG A 13 4.67 -12.23 -10.98
CA ARG A 13 5.13 -11.10 -11.82
C ARG A 13 4.02 -10.06 -12.04
N PRO A 14 4.38 -8.83 -12.42
CA PRO A 14 3.38 -7.80 -12.73
C PRO A 14 2.35 -8.33 -13.73
N GLY A 15 1.06 -8.05 -13.47
CA GLY A 15 -0.07 -8.59 -14.20
C GLY A 15 -0.77 -9.77 -13.51
N ASP A 16 -0.10 -10.52 -12.64
CA ASP A 16 -0.73 -11.62 -11.92
C ASP A 16 -1.88 -11.13 -11.02
N THR A 17 -2.97 -11.89 -11.00
CA THR A 17 -4.19 -11.54 -10.25
C THR A 17 -4.48 -12.50 -9.10
N PHE A 18 -5.02 -11.96 -8.01
CA PHE A 18 -5.45 -12.69 -6.82
C PHE A 18 -6.91 -12.34 -6.54
N ARG A 19 -7.73 -13.35 -6.20
CA ARG A 19 -9.19 -13.13 -6.09
C ARG A 19 -9.56 -12.27 -4.90
N ASN A 20 -8.81 -12.35 -3.81
CA ASN A 20 -9.16 -11.68 -2.56
C ASN A 20 -7.94 -11.50 -1.63
N ARG A 21 -8.16 -10.85 -0.49
CA ARG A 21 -7.13 -10.60 0.54
C ARG A 21 -6.60 -11.87 1.22
N ILE A 22 -7.37 -12.96 1.24
CA ILE A 22 -6.93 -14.27 1.76
C ILE A 22 -5.95 -14.91 0.78
N ASP A 23 -6.24 -14.88 -0.52
CA ASP A 23 -5.34 -15.40 -1.56
C ASP A 23 -4.00 -14.65 -1.57
N LEU A 24 -4.01 -13.32 -1.40
CA LEU A 24 -2.79 -12.52 -1.20
C LEU A 24 -2.00 -12.93 0.05
N SER A 25 -2.70 -13.24 1.14
CA SER A 25 -2.11 -13.64 2.41
C SER A 25 -1.44 -15.01 2.30
N LEU A 26 -2.14 -15.98 1.70
CA LEU A 26 -1.68 -17.36 1.54
C LEU A 26 -0.55 -17.48 0.51
N SER A 27 -0.55 -16.67 -0.55
CA SER A 27 0.56 -16.61 -1.52
C SER A 27 1.83 -15.95 -0.98
N GLY A 28 1.73 -15.23 0.14
CA GLY A 28 2.83 -14.47 0.73
C GLY A 28 3.11 -13.13 0.06
N VAL A 29 2.44 -12.80 -1.04
CA VAL A 29 2.64 -11.54 -1.80
C VAL A 29 2.27 -10.32 -0.94
N HIS A 30 1.15 -10.40 -0.21
CA HIS A 30 0.76 -9.43 0.81
C HIS A 30 0.13 -10.13 2.02
N ARG A 31 0.94 -10.37 3.06
CA ARG A 31 0.60 -11.21 4.22
C ARG A 31 -0.62 -10.70 5.02
N PRO A 32 -0.79 -9.39 5.28
CA PRO A 32 -1.92 -8.90 6.07
C PRO A 32 -3.26 -9.03 5.34
N ARG A 33 -4.26 -9.56 6.05
CA ARG A 33 -5.61 -9.77 5.52
C ARG A 33 -6.49 -8.52 5.48
N ARG A 34 -6.13 -7.47 6.23
CA ARG A 34 -6.93 -6.23 6.36
C ARG A 34 -6.12 -4.97 6.06
N THR A 35 -4.97 -4.79 6.70
CA THR A 35 -4.18 -3.56 6.58
C THR A 35 -3.61 -3.36 5.17
N GLY A 36 -3.54 -2.10 4.74
CA GLY A 36 -3.00 -1.74 3.41
C GLY A 36 -1.50 -1.98 3.30
N VAL A 37 -0.75 -1.88 4.40
CA VAL A 37 0.72 -2.03 4.44
C VAL A 37 1.12 -3.33 5.13
N CYS A 38 2.08 -4.05 4.53
CA CYS A 38 2.83 -5.15 5.14
C CYS A 38 4.25 -4.66 5.39
N GLY A 39 4.70 -4.65 6.64
CA GLY A 39 6.05 -4.21 6.95
C GLY A 39 6.27 -3.93 8.43
N THR A 40 7.46 -3.45 8.74
CA THR A 40 7.84 -3.08 10.11
C THR A 40 8.63 -1.78 10.11
N GLN A 41 8.61 -1.05 11.23
CA GLN A 41 9.44 0.14 11.42
C GLN A 41 10.96 -0.13 11.39
N LEU A 42 11.38 -1.39 11.57
CA LEU A 42 12.80 -1.75 11.58
C LEU A 42 13.35 -1.97 10.16
N LEU A 43 12.56 -2.61 9.30
CA LEU A 43 13.03 -3.06 7.99
C LEU A 43 12.41 -2.29 6.81
N GLY A 44 11.24 -1.69 7.01
CA GLY A 44 10.46 -1.06 5.95
C GLY A 44 9.22 -1.86 5.55
N ALA A 45 8.49 -1.32 4.57
CA ALA A 45 7.38 -1.97 3.90
C ALA A 45 7.85 -3.01 2.88
N GLU A 46 7.28 -4.20 2.93
CA GLU A 46 7.48 -5.28 1.96
C GLU A 46 6.47 -5.19 0.81
N SER A 47 5.22 -4.82 1.13
CA SER A 47 4.13 -4.71 0.16
C SER A 47 3.04 -3.75 0.62
N ILE A 48 2.34 -3.17 -0.34
CA ILE A 48 1.15 -2.33 -0.12
C ILE A 48 -0.02 -2.74 -1.02
N VAL A 49 -1.22 -2.32 -0.62
CA VAL A 49 -2.46 -2.48 -1.39
C VAL A 49 -3.06 -1.11 -1.69
N LEU A 50 -3.22 -0.81 -2.97
CA LEU A 50 -3.97 0.32 -3.52
C LEU A 50 -5.43 -0.08 -3.67
N ALA A 51 -6.31 0.50 -2.86
CA ALA A 51 -7.74 0.18 -2.87
C ALA A 51 -8.63 1.42 -3.03
N GLY A 52 -8.03 2.59 -3.31
CA GLY A 52 -8.74 3.86 -3.50
C GLY A 52 -9.59 4.22 -2.28
N GLN A 53 -9.09 3.89 -1.10
CA GLN A 53 -9.86 4.05 0.12
C GLN A 53 -9.72 5.45 0.68
N TYR A 54 -8.65 6.17 0.38
CA TYR A 54 -8.35 7.47 1.00
C TYR A 54 -8.56 8.60 0.00
N GLU A 55 -8.93 9.79 0.51
CA GLU A 55 -9.22 10.94 -0.33
C GLU A 55 -7.95 11.44 -1.05
N GLU A 56 -6.79 11.24 -0.41
CA GLU A 56 -5.45 11.61 -0.90
C GLU A 56 -4.82 10.57 -1.85
N ASP A 57 -5.44 9.40 -2.03
CA ASP A 57 -4.90 8.36 -2.93
C ASP A 57 -4.95 8.84 -4.40
N ASP A 58 -3.84 8.71 -5.12
CA ASP A 58 -3.72 8.90 -6.57
C ASP A 58 -2.79 7.83 -7.16
N PHE A 59 -3.27 7.08 -8.14
CA PHE A 59 -2.61 5.87 -8.67
C PHE A 59 -2.21 6.05 -10.13
N GLY A 60 -1.38 7.06 -10.38
CA GLY A 60 -0.74 7.32 -11.66
C GLY A 60 0.26 6.22 -12.07
N GLU A 61 0.63 6.21 -13.34
CA GLU A 61 1.56 5.23 -13.92
C GLU A 61 3.00 5.49 -13.46
N ASP A 62 3.45 6.75 -13.53
CA ASP A 62 4.82 7.16 -13.17
C ASP A 62 5.02 7.34 -11.66
N GLU A 63 3.95 7.71 -10.96
CA GLU A 63 3.99 8.02 -9.54
C GLU A 63 2.66 7.68 -8.87
N ILE A 64 2.75 7.06 -7.69
CA ILE A 64 1.63 6.81 -6.80
C ILE A 64 1.74 7.77 -5.62
N LEU A 65 0.63 8.42 -5.29
CA LEU A 65 0.40 9.05 -4.00
C LEU A 65 -0.40 8.08 -3.13
N TYR A 66 0.22 7.64 -2.03
CA TYR A 66 -0.36 6.67 -1.12
C TYR A 66 -0.62 7.30 0.24
N SER A 67 -1.88 7.33 0.66
CA SER A 67 -2.22 7.83 2.00
C SER A 67 -1.82 6.84 3.09
N GLY A 68 -1.23 7.35 4.17
CA GLY A 68 -1.09 6.64 5.44
C GLY A 68 -2.44 6.22 6.01
N ASN A 69 -2.42 5.25 6.93
CA ASN A 69 -3.62 4.78 7.61
C ASN A 69 -3.82 5.44 8.98
N GLY A 70 -5.07 5.71 9.35
CA GLY A 70 -5.46 6.22 10.67
C GLY A 70 -6.35 7.45 10.60
N GLY A 71 -6.97 7.80 11.73
CA GLY A 71 -7.77 9.03 11.88
C GLY A 71 -9.06 9.08 11.04
N ARG A 72 -9.62 7.92 10.67
CA ARG A 72 -10.82 7.80 9.83
C ARG A 72 -12.03 7.27 10.59
N ASP A 73 -13.20 7.74 10.18
CA ASP A 73 -14.47 7.17 10.61
C ASP A 73 -14.66 5.79 9.94
N PRO A 74 -14.88 4.71 10.70
CA PRO A 74 -15.00 3.36 10.14
C PRO A 74 -16.30 3.14 9.35
N LYS A 75 -17.33 3.99 9.51
CA LYS A 75 -18.60 3.91 8.77
C LYS A 75 -18.52 4.66 7.45
N THR A 76 -17.98 5.88 7.46
CA THR A 76 -17.97 6.75 6.28
C THR A 76 -16.67 6.66 5.48
N GLY A 77 -15.59 6.22 6.11
CA GLY A 77 -14.26 6.26 5.54
C GLY A 77 -13.69 7.68 5.43
N ARG A 78 -14.33 8.72 5.95
CA ARG A 78 -13.72 10.07 5.87
C ARG A 78 -12.69 10.28 6.96
N GLN A 79 -11.71 11.15 6.70
CA GLN A 79 -10.77 11.60 7.72
C GLN A 79 -11.52 12.47 8.74
N ILE A 80 -11.34 12.20 10.03
CA ILE A 80 -12.03 12.89 11.15
C ILE A 80 -11.07 13.43 12.22
N MET A 81 -9.78 13.16 12.07
CA MET A 81 -8.72 13.67 12.96
C MET A 81 -7.36 13.53 12.26
N ASP A 82 -6.34 14.18 12.80
CA ASP A 82 -4.97 14.07 12.34
C ASP A 82 -4.45 12.64 12.41
N GLN A 83 -3.66 12.24 11.41
CA GLN A 83 -2.99 10.95 11.41
C GLN A 83 -1.81 10.96 12.39
N MET A 84 -1.73 9.89 13.17
CA MET A 84 -0.56 9.59 14.00
C MET A 84 0.34 8.57 13.31
N ALA A 85 1.61 8.53 13.69
CA ALA A 85 2.58 7.57 13.17
C ALA A 85 2.24 6.12 13.60
N THR A 86 1.41 5.45 12.81
CA THR A 86 1.07 4.04 13.00
C THR A 86 2.19 3.12 12.50
N THR A 87 2.16 1.83 12.83
CA THR A 87 3.16 0.86 12.36
C THR A 87 3.30 0.83 10.83
N GLY A 88 2.21 1.01 10.08
CA GLY A 88 2.23 1.07 8.61
C GLY A 88 2.94 2.31 8.10
N ILE A 89 2.63 3.48 8.69
CA ILE A 89 3.29 4.76 8.38
C ILE A 89 4.78 4.69 8.72
N LEU A 90 5.15 4.15 9.88
CA LEU A 90 6.55 3.98 10.28
C LEU A 90 7.31 3.02 9.35
N ALA A 91 6.66 1.97 8.86
CA ALA A 91 7.26 1.07 7.86
C ALA A 91 7.51 1.79 6.52
N LEU A 92 6.59 2.66 6.07
CA LEU A 92 6.77 3.45 4.84
C LEU A 92 7.84 4.53 4.99
N LEU A 93 7.89 5.21 6.14
CA LEU A 93 8.99 6.14 6.48
C LEU A 93 10.34 5.41 6.44
N LYS A 94 10.40 4.20 7.02
CA LYS A 94 11.62 3.39 6.97
C LYS A 94 11.99 2.97 5.54
N SER A 95 11.02 2.71 4.66
CA SER A 95 11.29 2.38 3.26
C SER A 95 11.99 3.48 2.48
N ILE A 96 11.81 4.75 2.85
CA ILE A 96 12.55 5.88 2.24
C ILE A 96 14.06 5.75 2.54
N GLU A 97 14.39 5.39 3.78
CA GLU A 97 15.78 5.20 4.20
C GLU A 97 16.40 3.96 3.58
N THR A 98 15.68 2.83 3.58
CA THR A 98 16.24 1.55 3.16
C THR A 98 16.26 1.38 1.64
N LYS A 99 15.41 2.13 0.91
CA LYS A 99 15.23 2.06 -0.55
C LYS A 99 14.93 0.66 -1.07
N LEU A 100 14.47 -0.22 -0.17
CA LEU A 100 14.12 -1.59 -0.51
C LEU A 100 12.85 -1.63 -1.35
N PRO A 101 12.75 -2.57 -2.30
CA PRO A 101 11.60 -2.69 -3.19
C PRO A 101 10.33 -3.07 -2.43
N VAL A 102 9.26 -2.33 -2.70
CA VAL A 102 7.90 -2.53 -2.17
C VAL A 102 7.02 -3.12 -3.27
N ARG A 103 6.40 -4.27 -3.03
CA ARG A 103 5.41 -4.83 -3.98
C ARG A 103 4.10 -4.03 -3.91
N VAL A 104 3.54 -3.68 -5.05
CA VAL A 104 2.27 -2.91 -5.11
C VAL A 104 1.15 -3.77 -5.67
N MET A 105 0.11 -4.01 -4.87
CA MET A 105 -1.12 -4.65 -5.32
C MET A 105 -2.18 -3.58 -5.59
N ARG A 106 -2.87 -3.62 -6.73
CA ARG A 106 -3.99 -2.73 -7.02
C ARG A 106 -5.30 -3.51 -7.06
N LYS A 107 -6.31 -3.02 -6.35
CA LYS A 107 -7.68 -3.49 -6.51
C LYS A 107 -8.21 -2.96 -7.85
N VAL A 108 -8.58 -3.86 -8.75
CA VAL A 108 -9.10 -3.54 -10.08
C VAL A 108 -10.37 -4.35 -10.35
N PRO A 109 -11.29 -3.85 -11.18
CA PRO A 109 -12.40 -4.66 -11.66
C PRO A 109 -11.88 -5.94 -12.31
N ALA A 110 -12.56 -7.07 -12.08
CA ALA A 110 -12.29 -8.26 -12.86
C ALA A 110 -12.66 -8.05 -14.33
N GLU A 111 -12.09 -8.85 -15.22
CA GLU A 111 -12.54 -8.90 -16.61
C GLU A 111 -13.99 -9.41 -16.66
N GLY A 112 -14.89 -8.65 -17.29
CA GLY A 112 -16.32 -8.93 -17.36
C GLY A 112 -17.10 -8.49 -16.11
N ASP A 113 -18.24 -9.13 -15.84
CA ASP A 113 -19.15 -8.78 -14.73
C ASP A 113 -18.70 -9.37 -13.37
N GLY A 114 -17.40 -9.65 -13.23
CA GLY A 114 -16.83 -10.30 -12.05
C GLY A 114 -16.62 -9.34 -10.87
N LEU A 115 -16.42 -9.91 -9.67
CA LEU A 115 -16.00 -9.15 -8.49
C LEU A 115 -14.57 -8.64 -8.65
N ASP A 116 -14.27 -7.47 -8.07
CA ASP A 116 -12.91 -6.89 -8.04
C ASP A 116 -11.83 -7.91 -7.63
N VAL A 117 -10.71 -7.89 -8.33
CA VAL A 117 -9.51 -8.68 -8.06
C VAL A 117 -8.36 -7.77 -7.59
N TYR A 118 -7.29 -8.39 -7.09
CA TYR A 118 -6.04 -7.69 -6.77
C TYR A 118 -4.99 -8.06 -7.81
N ARG A 119 -4.54 -7.08 -8.60
CA ARG A 119 -3.47 -7.26 -9.57
C ARG A 119 -2.14 -6.83 -8.99
N TYR A 120 -1.09 -7.60 -9.23
CA TYR A 120 0.27 -7.19 -8.90
C TYR A 120 0.76 -6.18 -9.95
N GLU A 121 1.09 -4.96 -9.53
CA GLU A 121 1.57 -3.87 -10.40
C GLU A 121 3.11 -3.83 -10.52
N GLY A 122 3.82 -4.59 -9.69
CA GLY A 122 5.29 -4.65 -9.69
C GLY A 122 5.93 -4.01 -8.48
N LEU A 123 7.24 -3.74 -8.62
CA LEU A 123 8.09 -3.23 -7.54
C LEU A 123 8.23 -1.73 -7.64
N TYR A 124 8.08 -1.07 -6.49
CA TYR A 124 8.16 0.37 -6.35
C TYR A 124 9.14 0.73 -5.24
N GLN A 125 9.68 1.94 -5.29
CA GLN A 125 10.39 2.57 -4.18
C GLN A 125 9.54 3.67 -3.57
N VAL A 126 9.51 3.76 -2.24
CA VAL A 126 9.01 4.94 -1.53
C VAL A 126 10.10 6.00 -1.61
N VAL A 127 9.84 7.09 -2.33
CA VAL A 127 10.86 8.10 -2.65
C VAL A 127 10.80 9.32 -1.75
N ASP A 128 9.61 9.64 -1.22
CA ASP A 128 9.40 10.84 -0.42
C ASP A 128 8.07 10.74 0.36
N PHE A 129 7.82 11.66 1.29
CA PHE A 129 6.54 11.82 1.95
C PHE A 129 6.26 13.29 2.32
N THR A 130 4.98 13.61 2.46
CA THR A 130 4.52 14.84 3.10
C THR A 130 3.66 14.51 4.31
N TYR A 131 3.74 15.34 5.35
CA TYR A 131 2.76 15.37 6.43
C TYR A 131 2.16 16.78 6.48
N GLY A 132 0.90 16.89 6.11
CA GLY A 132 0.25 18.19 5.92
C GLY A 132 -1.27 18.08 5.84
N PRO A 133 -1.99 19.22 5.76
CA PRO A 133 -3.44 19.23 5.67
C PRO A 133 -3.92 18.48 4.40
N GLY A 134 -4.72 17.44 4.60
CA GLY A 134 -5.42 16.70 3.55
C GLY A 134 -6.70 17.40 3.09
N LYS A 135 -7.48 16.75 2.23
CA LYS A 135 -8.70 17.33 1.62
C LYS A 135 -9.78 17.65 2.65
N SER A 136 -9.82 16.90 3.73
CA SER A 136 -10.72 17.12 4.88
C SER A 136 -10.14 18.06 5.96
N GLY A 137 -8.98 18.69 5.72
CA GLY A 137 -8.37 19.68 6.62
C GLY A 137 -7.55 19.12 7.78
N PHE A 138 -7.52 17.81 7.97
CA PHE A 138 -6.70 17.12 8.97
C PHE A 138 -5.32 16.79 8.43
N GLN A 139 -4.34 16.63 9.31
CA GLN A 139 -2.99 16.24 8.93
C GLN A 139 -2.95 14.78 8.45
N VAL A 140 -2.42 14.55 7.25
CA VAL A 140 -2.34 13.23 6.61
C VAL A 140 -0.91 12.98 6.14
N TYR A 141 -0.42 11.75 6.31
CA TYR A 141 0.81 11.30 5.67
C TYR A 141 0.49 10.89 4.24
N VAL A 142 1.17 11.48 3.26
CA VAL A 142 1.08 11.09 1.86
C VAL A 142 2.46 10.67 1.39
N PHE A 143 2.58 9.43 0.94
CA PHE A 143 3.83 8.85 0.47
C PHE A 143 3.87 8.84 -1.04
N ARG A 144 5.03 9.18 -1.60
CA ARG A 144 5.28 9.14 -3.04
C ARG A 144 6.02 7.86 -3.37
N LEU A 145 5.47 7.07 -4.29
CA LEU A 145 6.11 5.84 -4.76
C LEU A 145 6.33 5.90 -6.27
N ARG A 146 7.46 5.38 -6.73
CA ARG A 146 7.79 5.28 -8.17
C ARG A 146 8.15 3.85 -8.56
N PRO A 147 7.79 3.40 -9.77
CA PRO A 147 8.20 2.10 -10.27
C PRO A 147 9.72 1.97 -10.25
N ILE A 148 10.22 0.79 -9.90
CA ILE A 148 11.60 0.38 -10.15
C ILE A 148 11.60 -0.23 -11.55
N PHE A 149 12.41 0.32 -12.45
CA PHE A 149 12.51 -0.06 -13.86
C PHE A 149 12.50 -1.58 -14.11
#